data_AF-A0A7Y5BLS2-F1
#
_entry.id   AF-A0A7Y5BLS2-F1
#
_cell.length_a   1.000
_cell.length_b   1.000
_cell.length_c   1.000
_cell.angle_alpha   90.00
_cell.angle_beta   90.00
_cell.angle_gamma   90.00
#
_symmetry.space_group_name_H-M   'P 1'
#
loop_
_entity.id
_entity.type
_entity.pdbx_description
1 polymer ?
#
loop_
_entity_poly.entity_id
_entity_poly.type
_entity_poly.pdbx_seq_one_letter_code
_entity_poly.pdbx_strand_id
1 'polypeptide(L)'
;MFKKNTIHIFLIAGFIIIGITSPFSAKSRKPKAEKKWEFQGEMIHLTIKKTCEKQGRRVPILKELQTAYQNGEFENWEPVGQYWTTDEKEGDNTQVIVFYTKDGTTTYFSKALGMAYLACIK
;
A
#
# COMPACT_ATOMS: atom_id res chain seq x y z
N MET A 1 -75.99 11.20 18.37
CA MET A 1 -76.08 9.72 18.41
C MET A 1 -74.74 9.17 18.86
N PHE A 2 -74.80 8.21 19.79
CA PHE A 2 -73.73 7.56 20.54
C PHE A 2 -72.78 6.69 19.70
N LYS A 3 -71.49 6.60 20.09
CA LYS A 3 -70.93 5.37 20.69
C LYS A 3 -69.49 5.55 21.21
N LYS A 4 -69.29 5.15 22.48
CA LYS A 4 -68.00 4.78 23.07
C LYS A 4 -67.54 3.41 22.51
N ASN A 5 -66.23 3.16 22.47
CA ASN A 5 -65.58 1.84 22.65
C ASN A 5 -64.06 2.03 22.45
N THR A 6 -63.11 1.28 23.03
CA THR A 6 -62.96 0.43 24.20
C THR A 6 -61.45 0.12 24.23
N ILE A 7 -60.85 0.11 25.43
CA ILE A 7 -59.44 -0.16 25.70
C ILE A 7 -59.14 -1.65 25.55
N HIS A 8 -58.00 -2.02 24.96
CA HIS A 8 -57.33 -3.29 25.26
C HIS A 8 -55.85 -3.05 25.56
N ILE A 9 -55.57 -3.00 26.87
CA ILE A 9 -54.23 -3.12 27.46
C ILE A 9 -53.85 -4.59 27.36
N PHE A 10 -52.82 -4.91 26.59
CA PHE A 10 -52.16 -6.21 26.67
C PHE A 10 -51.05 -6.15 27.71
N LEU A 11 -51.37 -6.68 28.89
CA LEU A 11 -50.40 -7.22 29.84
C LEU A 11 -49.70 -8.40 29.15
N ILE A 12 -48.42 -8.24 28.78
CA ILE A 12 -47.55 -9.38 28.55
C ILE A 12 -46.54 -9.42 29.68
N ALA A 13 -46.69 -10.51 30.43
CA ALA A 13 -45.88 -10.93 31.55
C ALA A 13 -44.41 -11.06 31.17
N GLY A 14 -43.59 -11.02 32.21
CA GLY A 14 -42.15 -10.82 32.15
C GLY A 14 -41.37 -11.74 31.22
N PHE A 15 -40.26 -11.19 30.73
CA PHE A 15 -38.97 -11.87 30.74
C PHE A 15 -37.90 -10.83 31.04
N ILE A 16 -37.46 -10.81 32.30
CA ILE A 16 -36.18 -10.22 32.69
C ILE A 16 -35.12 -11.20 32.18
N ILE A 17 -34.51 -10.89 31.03
CA ILE A 17 -33.19 -11.42 30.69
C ILE A 17 -32.22 -10.25 30.82
N ILE A 18 -31.60 -10.14 31.99
CA ILE A 18 -30.37 -9.38 32.18
C ILE A 18 -29.28 -10.17 31.47
N GLY A 19 -29.19 -9.95 30.16
CA GLY A 19 -28.07 -10.36 29.34
C GLY A 19 -27.26 -9.11 29.02
N ILE A 20 -26.33 -8.75 29.89
CA ILE A 20 -25.25 -7.82 29.54
C ILE A 20 -24.33 -8.59 28.61
N THR A 21 -24.72 -8.74 27.35
CA THR A 21 -23.74 -8.94 26.28
C THR A 21 -23.42 -7.53 25.80
N SER A 22 -22.38 -6.98 26.41
CA SER A 22 -21.68 -5.80 25.91
C SER A 22 -21.65 -5.85 24.38
N PRO A 23 -21.88 -4.75 23.66
CA PRO A 23 -21.45 -4.70 22.29
C PRO A 23 -19.93 -4.88 22.36
N PHE A 24 -19.47 -6.12 22.19
CA PHE A 24 -18.11 -6.38 21.78
C PHE A 24 -18.07 -5.78 20.38
N SER A 25 -17.88 -4.46 20.36
CA SER A 25 -17.35 -3.73 19.25
C SER A 25 -16.02 -4.41 19.02
N ALA A 26 -16.06 -5.47 18.23
CA ALA A 26 -14.91 -6.06 17.61
C ALA A 26 -14.35 -4.88 16.83
N LYS A 27 -13.43 -4.15 17.48
CA LYS A 27 -12.46 -3.31 16.80
C LYS A 27 -11.90 -4.23 15.75
N SER A 28 -12.43 -4.09 14.55
CA SER A 28 -11.85 -4.60 13.33
C SER A 28 -10.39 -4.18 13.42
N ARG A 29 -9.54 -5.10 13.88
CA ARG A 29 -8.12 -4.96 13.66
C ARG A 29 -8.04 -5.07 12.17
N LYS A 30 -8.03 -3.91 11.51
CA LYS A 30 -7.65 -3.80 10.10
C LYS A 30 -6.46 -4.74 9.95
N PRO A 31 -6.50 -5.73 9.04
CA PRO A 31 -5.35 -6.58 8.82
C PRO A 31 -4.16 -5.63 8.64
N LYS A 32 -3.11 -5.85 9.43
CA LYS A 32 -1.89 -5.05 9.37
C LYS A 32 -1.47 -5.07 7.92
N ALA A 33 -1.69 -3.95 7.21
CA ALA A 33 -1.46 -3.87 5.78
C ALA A 33 -0.04 -4.36 5.55
N GLU A 34 0.09 -5.46 4.83
CA GLU A 34 1.39 -6.00 4.51
C GLU A 34 2.16 -4.91 3.76
N LYS A 35 3.39 -4.61 4.19
CA LYS A 35 4.18 -3.54 3.57
C LYS A 35 4.47 -3.95 2.12
N LYS A 36 3.69 -3.38 1.20
CA LYS A 36 3.79 -3.54 -0.27
C LYS A 36 5.21 -3.29 -0.76
N TRP A 37 5.93 -2.38 -0.09
CA TRP A 37 7.27 -1.94 -0.45
C TRP A 37 8.29 -2.25 0.65
N GLU A 38 9.50 -2.63 0.24
CA GLU A 38 10.64 -2.86 1.12
C GLU A 38 11.90 -2.18 0.57
N PHE A 39 12.55 -1.36 1.40
CA PHE A 39 13.72 -0.55 1.02
C PHE A 39 15.03 -1.26 1.33
N GLN A 40 15.96 -1.23 0.37
CA GLN A 40 17.25 -1.93 0.47
C GLN A 40 18.46 -0.99 0.39
N GLY A 41 18.24 0.33 0.32
CA GLY A 41 19.31 1.33 0.17
C GLY A 41 19.76 1.55 -1.28
N GLU A 42 20.83 2.32 -1.46
CA GLU A 42 21.43 2.59 -2.79
C GLU A 42 22.30 1.43 -3.25
N MET A 43 22.17 1.05 -4.52
CA MET A 43 23.01 0.03 -5.13
C MET A 43 23.07 0.16 -6.66
N ILE A 44 23.94 -0.63 -7.29
CA ILE A 44 24.08 -0.69 -8.75
C ILE A 44 22.97 -1.55 -9.34
N HIS A 45 22.48 -1.19 -10.54
CA HIS A 45 21.41 -1.91 -11.23
C HIS A 45 21.68 -3.41 -11.39
N LEU A 46 22.92 -3.82 -11.66
CA LEU A 46 23.26 -5.25 -11.83
C LEU A 46 22.92 -6.14 -10.63
N THR A 47 22.80 -5.58 -9.42
CA THR A 47 22.50 -6.35 -8.20
C THR A 47 21.03 -6.32 -7.81
N ILE A 48 20.23 -5.37 -8.32
CA ILE A 48 18.89 -5.10 -7.77
C ILE A 48 17.94 -6.28 -7.91
N LYS A 49 17.97 -6.96 -9.06
CA LYS A 49 17.08 -8.08 -9.36
C LYS A 49 17.33 -9.22 -8.38
N LYS A 50 18.60 -9.60 -8.21
CA LYS A 50 19.01 -10.64 -7.25
C LYS A 50 18.65 -10.26 -5.81
N THR A 51 18.76 -8.99 -5.44
CA THR A 51 18.40 -8.52 -4.10
C THR A 51 16.91 -8.71 -3.82
N CYS A 52 16.02 -8.27 -4.72
CA CYS A 52 14.59 -8.46 -4.53
C CYS A 52 14.18 -9.94 -4.62
N GLU A 53 14.74 -10.71 -5.56
CA GLU A 53 14.41 -12.13 -5.73
C GLU A 53 14.77 -12.97 -4.50
N LYS A 54 15.88 -12.66 -3.81
CA LYS A 54 16.26 -13.30 -2.54
C LYS A 54 15.21 -13.14 -1.44
N GLN A 55 14.35 -12.13 -1.54
CA GLN A 55 13.27 -11.84 -0.59
C GLN A 55 11.91 -12.37 -1.08
N GLY A 56 11.88 -13.10 -2.21
CA GLY A 56 10.65 -13.51 -2.86
C GLY A 56 9.86 -12.32 -3.42
N ARG A 57 10.54 -11.22 -3.77
CA ARG A 57 9.98 -9.98 -4.31
C ARG A 57 10.58 -9.69 -5.69
N ARG A 58 10.12 -8.61 -6.33
CA ARG A 58 10.69 -8.11 -7.58
C ARG A 58 10.96 -6.61 -7.53
N VAL A 59 11.73 -6.16 -8.50
CA VAL A 59 11.95 -4.74 -8.78
C VAL A 59 10.68 -4.18 -9.46
N PRO A 60 10.26 -2.95 -9.14
CA PRO A 60 9.11 -2.32 -9.77
C PRO A 60 9.37 -1.93 -11.22
N ILE A 61 8.30 -1.87 -12.01
CA ILE A 61 8.31 -1.13 -13.28
C ILE A 61 8.01 0.35 -13.03
N LEU A 62 8.36 1.22 -13.98
CA LEU A 62 8.16 2.66 -13.91
C LEU A 62 6.70 3.02 -13.58
N LYS A 63 5.74 2.37 -14.26
CA LYS A 63 4.31 2.65 -14.07
C LYS A 63 3.84 2.42 -12.64
N GLU A 64 4.43 1.46 -11.94
CA GLU A 64 4.08 1.16 -10.53
C GLU A 64 4.57 2.26 -9.59
N LEU A 65 5.77 2.78 -9.83
CA LEU A 65 6.30 3.91 -9.07
C LEU A 65 5.50 5.19 -9.37
N GLN A 66 5.13 5.45 -10.63
CA GLN A 66 4.29 6.59 -10.96
C GLN A 66 2.90 6.50 -10.30
N THR A 67 2.29 5.32 -10.32
CA THR A 67 0.99 5.08 -9.67
C THR A 67 1.08 5.28 -8.17
N ALA A 68 2.11 4.73 -7.53
CA ALA A 68 2.33 4.92 -6.11
C ALA A 68 2.59 6.40 -5.76
N TYR A 69 3.22 7.17 -6.65
CA TYR A 69 3.47 8.61 -6.47
C TYR A 69 2.17 9.40 -6.54
N GLN A 70 1.34 9.13 -7.54
CA GLN A 70 0.01 9.74 -7.67
C GLN A 70 -0.92 9.41 -6.50
N ASN A 71 -0.76 8.22 -5.91
CA ASN A 71 -1.52 7.79 -4.73
C ASN A 71 -0.99 8.35 -3.41
N GLY A 72 0.08 9.15 -3.42
CA GLY A 72 0.73 9.65 -2.21
C GLY A 72 1.43 8.58 -1.38
N GLU A 73 1.68 7.38 -1.93
CA GLU A 73 2.34 6.28 -1.19
C GLU A 73 3.77 6.65 -0.76
N PHE A 74 4.40 7.62 -1.45
CA PHE A 74 5.77 8.09 -1.20
C PHE A 74 5.89 9.21 -0.16
N GLU A 75 4.78 9.79 0.33
CA GLU A 75 4.84 10.85 1.36
C GLU A 75 5.54 10.39 2.64
N ASN A 76 5.56 9.07 2.89
CA ASN A 76 6.21 8.45 4.04
C ASN A 76 7.44 7.59 3.64
N TRP A 77 7.92 7.71 2.40
CA TRP A 77 9.12 7.00 1.97
C TRP A 77 10.35 7.78 2.39
N GLU A 78 11.11 7.19 3.30
CA GLU A 78 12.50 7.57 3.50
C GLU A 78 13.40 6.46 2.96
N PRO A 79 14.41 6.79 2.16
CA PRO A 79 14.82 8.14 1.74
C PRO A 79 14.07 8.68 0.50
N VAL A 80 13.84 9.99 0.44
CA VAL A 80 13.40 10.65 -0.80
C VAL A 80 14.56 10.69 -1.78
N GLY A 81 14.38 10.07 -2.95
CA GLY A 81 15.51 9.78 -3.84
C GLY A 81 15.12 9.22 -5.20
N GLN A 82 16.14 8.89 -5.98
CA GLN A 82 16.00 8.21 -7.26
C GLN A 82 15.88 6.71 -7.00
N TYR A 83 14.89 6.07 -7.62
CA TYR A 83 14.61 4.64 -7.46
C TYR A 83 14.78 3.90 -8.76
N TRP A 84 15.36 2.70 -8.66
CA TRP A 84 15.50 1.81 -9.80
C TRP A 84 14.17 1.31 -10.32
N THR A 85 14.11 1.16 -11.65
CA THR A 85 13.05 0.43 -12.34
C THR A 85 13.66 -0.72 -13.15
N THR A 86 12.81 -1.60 -13.67
CA THR A 86 13.21 -2.57 -14.69
C THR A 86 13.19 -2.02 -16.11
N ASP A 87 12.66 -0.82 -16.33
CA ASP A 87 12.46 -0.26 -17.66
C ASP A 87 13.76 0.34 -18.23
N GLU A 88 14.06 -0.04 -19.46
CA GLU A 88 15.26 0.40 -20.17
C GLU A 88 14.97 1.65 -21.00
N LYS A 89 16.03 2.39 -21.34
CA LYS A 89 15.90 3.49 -22.29
C LYS A 89 15.65 2.94 -23.69
N GLU A 90 14.66 3.48 -24.39
CA GLU A 90 14.39 3.11 -25.77
C GLU A 90 15.61 3.38 -26.66
N GLY A 91 16.04 2.35 -27.40
CA GLY A 91 17.22 2.41 -28.26
C GLY A 91 18.57 2.34 -27.55
N ASP A 92 18.61 2.20 -26.22
CA ASP A 92 19.86 2.11 -25.45
C ASP A 92 19.72 1.16 -24.24
N ASN A 93 20.14 -0.08 -24.43
CA ASN A 93 20.11 -1.12 -23.40
C ASN A 93 21.25 -1.00 -22.38
N THR A 94 22.08 0.06 -22.42
CA THR A 94 23.09 0.33 -21.40
C THR A 94 22.57 1.24 -20.30
N GLN A 95 21.40 1.86 -20.53
CA GLN A 95 20.75 2.80 -19.62
C GLN A 95 19.39 2.29 -19.14
N VAL A 96 19.06 2.63 -17.90
CA VAL A 96 17.81 2.27 -17.23
C VAL A 96 17.12 3.53 -16.74
N ILE A 97 15.81 3.53 -16.82
CA ILE A 97 14.98 4.61 -16.31
C ILE A 97 15.00 4.53 -14.78
N VAL A 98 15.31 5.65 -14.14
CA VAL A 98 15.14 5.83 -12.70
C VAL A 98 14.04 6.85 -12.43
N PHE A 99 13.28 6.63 -11.37
CA PHE A 99 12.16 7.48 -10.97
C PHE A 99 12.54 8.31 -9.75
N TYR A 100 12.35 9.62 -9.81
CA TYR A 100 12.65 10.52 -8.70
C TYR A 100 11.40 10.79 -7.87
N THR A 101 11.42 10.33 -6.63
CA THR A 101 10.25 10.35 -5.73
C THR A 101 9.92 11.73 -5.16
N LYS A 102 10.85 12.68 -5.28
CA LYS A 102 10.66 14.06 -4.81
C LYS A 102 9.64 14.84 -5.65
N ASP A 103 9.67 14.65 -6.96
CA ASP A 103 8.90 15.44 -7.93
C ASP A 103 8.18 14.59 -8.99
N GLY A 104 8.38 13.27 -8.97
CA GLY A 104 7.78 12.33 -9.91
C GLY A 104 8.45 12.32 -11.29
N THR A 105 9.62 12.94 -11.44
CA THR A 105 10.36 12.97 -12.71
C THR A 105 11.12 11.67 -12.98
N THR A 106 11.61 11.50 -14.20
CA THR A 106 12.46 10.37 -14.58
C THR A 106 13.78 10.85 -15.19
N THR A 107 14.82 10.06 -15.00
CA THR A 107 16.11 10.24 -15.70
C THR A 107 16.70 8.87 -16.05
N TYR A 108 17.87 8.86 -16.68
CA TYR A 108 18.53 7.63 -17.16
C TYR A 108 19.86 7.43 -16.49
N PHE A 109 20.05 6.27 -15.87
CA PHE A 109 21.32 5.87 -15.27
C PHE A 109 21.95 4.71 -16.01
N SER A 110 23.29 4.67 -16.04
CA SER A 110 24.04 3.53 -16.56
C SER A 110 23.73 2.27 -15.73
N LYS A 111 23.44 1.16 -16.40
CA LYS A 111 23.30 -0.15 -15.73
C LYS A 111 24.55 -0.57 -14.97
N ALA A 112 25.73 -0.21 -15.48
CA ALA A 112 27.00 -0.65 -14.94
C ALA A 112 27.51 0.23 -13.79
N LEU A 113 27.25 1.54 -13.84
CA LEU A 113 27.87 2.52 -12.94
C LEU A 113 26.87 3.37 -12.14
N GLY A 114 25.60 3.40 -12.54
CA GLY A 114 24.59 4.16 -11.82
C GLY A 114 24.34 3.58 -10.43
N MET A 115 24.01 4.45 -9.48
CA MET A 115 23.58 4.08 -8.13
C MET A 115 22.27 4.81 -7.82
N ALA A 116 21.24 4.06 -7.45
CA ALA A 116 19.95 4.59 -7.04
C ALA A 116 19.36 3.69 -5.95
N TYR A 117 18.34 4.18 -5.26
CA TYR A 117 17.63 3.41 -4.25
C TYR A 117 16.89 2.21 -4.85
N LEU A 118 16.86 1.13 -4.09
CA LEU A 118 16.06 -0.04 -4.41
C LEU A 118 14.83 -0.12 -3.50
N ALA A 119 13.66 -0.18 -4.14
CA ALA A 119 12.42 -0.62 -3.52
C ALA A 119 12.02 -1.97 -4.13
N CYS A 120 11.67 -2.95 -3.29
CA CYS A 120 11.16 -4.25 -3.73
C CYS A 120 9.65 -4.34 -3.48
N ILE A 121 8.92 -4.82 -4.49
CA ILE A 121 7.46 -4.98 -4.51
C ILE A 121 7.12 -6.48 -4.56
N LYS A 122 6.03 -6.86 -3.89
CA LYS A 122 5.44 -8.20 -3.97
C LYS A 122 4.66 -8.43 -5.26
#